data_AF-A0A845V627-F1
#
_entry.id   AF-A0A845V627-F1
#
_cell.length_a   1.000
_cell.length_b   1.000
_cell.length_c   1.000
_cell.angle_alpha   90.00
_cell.angle_beta   90.00
_cell.angle_gamma   90.00
#
_symmetry.space_group_name_H-M   'P 1'
#
loop_
_entity.id
_entity.type
_entity.pdbx_description
1 polymer ?
#
loop_
_entity_poly.entity_id
_entity_poly.type
_entity_poly.pdbx_seq_one_letter_code
_entity_poly.pdbx_strand_id
1 'polypeptide(L)'
;MTALILVAAMVVPLSGYVYVAFAQDSAVAQTAPPSDPWAEEVNPRSEVWREGRQATEGTSVIKGTGANVLMQSGGENFRQIRMGPVATYLPWYLAVMIGAVALFYIISGGGEKLESTSGKRVPRWSGFDIALHWFVAILFLVLAITGLSLLFGRAVLIPLLGPEGFAAWALASKNIHNYGGAFFTVGIVVMIVAWMRYNIPDGTDVKWLLKGGAFGKHLPAGRMNGGEKAWFWVNVGAGIIVCATGIMMINPQIFETRELFQWNLIIHAVVAILWLGASFGHMYMATLGAPGSMDAMTKGHVSSEWAKVHHDLWYDEVKDQEFDAEEGRGTSPGAGASTSSA
;
A
#
# COMPACT_ATOMS: atom_id res chain seq x y z
N MET A 1 -18.61 -1.86 -12.43
CA MET A 1 -18.50 -0.39 -12.44
C MET A 1 -17.53 0.13 -11.37
N THR A 2 -17.61 -0.33 -10.11
CA THR A 2 -16.75 0.10 -9.00
C THR A 2 -15.26 -0.24 -9.16
N ALA A 3 -14.92 -1.43 -9.67
CA ALA A 3 -13.52 -1.82 -9.95
C ALA A 3 -12.88 -0.98 -11.06
N LEU A 4 -13.65 -0.60 -12.09
CA LEU A 4 -13.22 0.29 -13.18
C LEU A 4 -12.97 1.71 -12.68
N ILE A 5 -13.77 2.20 -11.72
CA ILE A 5 -13.57 3.51 -11.09
C ILE A 5 -12.33 3.51 -10.19
N LEU A 6 -12.06 2.43 -9.45
CA LEU A 6 -10.86 2.29 -8.62
C LEU A 6 -9.58 2.14 -9.45
N VAL A 7 -9.63 1.35 -10.53
CA VAL A 7 -8.52 1.23 -11.49
C VAL A 7 -8.30 2.56 -12.22
N ALA A 8 -9.37 3.26 -12.65
CA ALA A 8 -9.24 4.59 -13.24
C ALA A 8 -8.69 5.61 -12.23
N ALA A 9 -9.10 5.57 -10.97
CA ALA A 9 -8.56 6.45 -9.92
C ALA A 9 -7.07 6.18 -9.62
N MET A 10 -6.57 4.98 -9.89
CA MET A 10 -5.15 4.61 -9.75
C MET A 10 -4.34 4.86 -11.03
N VAL A 11 -4.94 4.72 -12.22
CA VAL A 11 -4.28 4.83 -13.52
C VAL A 11 -4.28 6.25 -14.07
N VAL A 12 -5.32 7.06 -13.83
CA VAL A 12 -5.40 8.46 -14.27
C VAL A 12 -4.27 9.32 -13.66
N PRO A 13 -3.84 9.10 -12.41
CA PRO A 13 -2.65 9.77 -11.91
C PRO A 13 -1.37 9.39 -12.65
N LEU A 14 -1.24 8.12 -13.04
CA LEU A 14 -0.06 7.60 -13.73
C LEU A 14 0.02 8.11 -15.17
N SER A 15 -1.10 8.31 -15.88
CA SER A 15 -1.09 8.91 -17.22
C SER A 15 -0.70 10.39 -17.20
N GLY A 16 -1.07 11.13 -16.14
CA GLY A 16 -0.58 12.48 -15.88
C GLY A 16 0.94 12.53 -15.71
N TYR A 17 1.55 11.51 -15.09
CA TYR A 17 3.00 11.40 -14.94
C TYR A 17 3.74 11.14 -16.25
N VAL A 18 3.20 10.29 -17.11
CA VAL A 18 3.75 10.05 -18.45
C VAL A 18 3.70 11.35 -19.26
N TYR A 19 2.59 12.08 -19.19
CA TYR A 19 2.45 13.38 -19.84
C TYR A 19 3.44 14.42 -19.28
N VAL A 20 3.64 14.49 -17.96
CA VAL A 20 4.60 15.42 -17.34
C VAL A 20 6.05 15.03 -17.64
N ALA A 21 6.42 13.74 -17.68
CA ALA A 21 7.76 13.32 -18.07
C ALA A 21 8.11 13.74 -19.51
N PHE A 22 7.18 13.52 -20.45
CA PHE A 22 7.36 13.97 -21.83
C PHE A 22 7.23 15.49 -22.01
N ALA A 23 6.34 16.15 -21.27
CA ALA A 23 6.18 17.61 -21.32
C ALA A 23 7.36 18.35 -20.66
N GLN A 24 7.96 17.76 -19.62
CA GLN A 24 9.14 18.31 -18.94
C GLN A 24 10.40 18.10 -19.78
N ASP A 25 10.56 16.95 -20.46
CA ASP A 25 11.61 16.80 -21.49
C ASP A 25 11.41 17.77 -22.65
N SER A 26 10.15 18.03 -23.06
CA SER A 26 9.84 19.02 -24.10
C SER A 26 10.09 20.46 -23.64
N ALA A 27 9.87 20.77 -22.36
CA ALA A 27 10.14 22.08 -21.77
C ALA A 27 11.64 22.32 -21.51
N VAL A 28 12.39 21.26 -21.17
CA VAL A 28 13.86 21.28 -21.07
C VAL A 28 14.50 21.40 -22.46
N ALA A 29 13.93 20.75 -23.49
CA ALA A 29 14.41 20.89 -24.87
C ALA A 29 14.11 22.27 -25.50
N GLN A 30 13.12 23.02 -24.98
CA GLN A 30 12.81 24.39 -25.41
C GLN A 30 13.53 25.48 -24.59
N THR A 31 14.41 25.09 -23.65
CA THR A 31 15.25 26.03 -22.91
C THR A 31 16.72 25.63 -23.06
N ALA A 32 17.32 26.02 -24.20
CA ALA A 32 18.73 26.40 -24.12
C ALA A 32 18.84 27.42 -22.96
N PRO A 33 19.78 27.26 -22.01
CA PRO A 33 19.89 28.23 -20.93
C PRO A 33 20.05 29.60 -21.57
N PRO A 34 19.26 30.63 -21.20
CA PRO A 34 19.66 31.99 -21.48
C PRO A 34 21.09 32.10 -20.94
N SER A 35 22.03 32.63 -21.73
CA SER A 35 23.34 33.00 -21.22
C SER A 35 23.08 33.93 -20.05
N ASP A 36 23.20 33.41 -18.82
CA ASP A 36 22.85 34.15 -17.62
C ASP A 36 23.78 35.36 -17.55
N PRO A 37 23.27 36.60 -17.72
CA PRO A 37 24.10 37.81 -17.72
C PRO A 37 24.83 37.99 -16.38
N TRP A 38 24.41 37.24 -15.35
CA TRP A 38 24.95 37.26 -14.00
C TRP A 38 25.88 36.07 -13.70
N ALA A 39 26.20 35.23 -14.69
CA ALA A 39 27.07 34.05 -14.51
C ALA A 39 28.48 34.42 -14.02
N GLU A 40 28.93 35.65 -14.28
CA GLU A 40 30.24 36.17 -13.84
C GLU A 40 30.17 37.07 -12.59
N GLU A 41 28.97 37.44 -12.11
CA GLU A 41 28.83 38.28 -10.93
C GLU A 41 28.92 37.42 -9.65
N VAL A 42 30.12 37.40 -9.04
CA VAL A 42 30.30 36.83 -7.71
C VAL A 42 29.52 37.68 -6.72
N ASN A 43 28.43 37.12 -6.16
CA ASN A 43 27.63 37.79 -5.13
C ASN A 43 28.56 38.34 -4.03
N PRO A 44 28.62 39.67 -3.83
CA PRO A 44 29.56 40.30 -2.89
C PRO A 44 29.27 39.95 -1.43
N ARG A 45 28.12 39.31 -1.15
CA ARG A 45 27.74 38.78 0.16
C ARG A 45 27.77 37.25 0.22
N SER A 46 28.40 36.58 -0.74
CA SER A 46 28.52 35.11 -0.78
C SER A 46 29.06 34.53 0.53
N GLU A 47 30.00 35.22 1.17
CA GLU A 47 30.54 34.88 2.49
C GLU A 47 29.49 34.98 3.60
N VAL A 48 28.72 36.08 3.65
CA VAL A 48 27.63 36.26 4.63
C VAL A 48 26.57 35.15 4.48
N TRP A 49 26.23 34.79 3.25
CA TRP A 49 25.31 33.67 2.98
C TRP A 49 25.91 32.31 3.32
N ARG A 50 27.24 32.14 3.20
CA ARG A 50 27.94 30.93 3.60
C ARG A 50 27.98 30.79 5.12
N GLU A 51 28.30 31.86 5.84
CA GLU A 51 28.27 31.92 7.31
C GLU A 51 26.86 31.63 7.84
N GLY A 52 25.83 32.29 7.31
CA GLY A 52 24.46 32.05 7.76
C GLY A 52 23.97 30.61 7.49
N ARG A 53 24.55 29.89 6.51
CA ARG A 53 24.23 28.46 6.22
C ARG A 53 24.88 27.48 7.18
N GLN A 54 25.87 27.89 7.98
CA GLN A 54 26.56 27.02 8.95
C GLN A 54 25.70 26.66 10.18
N ALA A 55 24.40 27.01 10.17
CA ALA A 55 23.47 26.74 11.27
C ALA A 55 23.95 27.28 12.63
N THR A 56 24.70 28.37 12.62
CA THR A 56 25.21 29.02 13.83
C THR A 56 24.03 29.48 14.70
N GLU A 57 24.00 29.02 15.94
CA GLU A 57 23.00 29.44 16.93
C GLU A 57 23.27 30.89 17.33
N GLY A 58 22.33 31.79 17.02
CA GLY A 58 22.31 33.18 17.45
C GLY A 58 21.49 33.39 18.72
N THR A 59 21.23 34.65 19.05
CA THR A 59 20.30 35.02 20.13
C THR A 59 18.95 35.38 19.55
N SER A 60 17.88 34.79 20.10
CA SER A 60 16.50 35.10 19.72
C SER A 60 15.67 35.45 20.94
N VAL A 61 14.78 36.43 20.80
CA VAL A 61 13.79 36.78 21.83
C VAL A 61 12.65 35.76 21.89
N ILE A 62 12.48 34.96 20.83
CA ILE A 62 11.53 33.86 20.77
C ILE A 62 12.26 32.58 21.17
N LYS A 63 11.66 31.83 22.09
CA LYS A 63 12.14 30.50 22.49
C LYS A 63 11.41 29.42 21.69
N GLY A 64 12.15 28.45 21.17
CA GLY A 64 11.60 27.32 20.42
C GLY A 64 12.65 26.64 19.53
N THR A 65 12.35 25.44 19.05
CA THR A 65 13.26 24.68 18.18
C THR A 65 13.59 25.44 16.90
N GLY A 66 14.87 25.73 16.68
CA GLY A 66 15.35 26.49 15.53
C GLY A 66 15.08 28.00 15.58
N ALA A 67 14.55 28.53 16.69
CA ALA A 67 14.25 29.96 16.83
C ALA A 67 15.50 30.85 16.86
N ASN A 68 16.67 30.25 17.14
CA ASN A 68 17.99 30.86 17.14
C ASN A 68 18.82 30.53 15.90
N VAL A 69 18.27 29.86 14.88
CA VAL A 69 19.00 29.49 13.66
C VAL A 69 18.58 30.39 12.51
N LEU A 70 19.53 31.11 11.90
CA LEU A 70 19.25 32.06 10.81
C LEU A 70 18.80 31.38 9.51
N MET A 71 19.48 30.30 9.10
CA MET A 71 19.11 29.49 7.92
C MET A 71 19.25 28.00 8.22
N GLN A 72 18.22 27.22 7.92
CA GLN A 72 18.27 25.76 8.00
C GLN A 72 18.58 25.18 6.62
N SER A 73 19.83 24.77 6.42
CA SER A 73 20.35 24.26 5.14
C SER A 73 19.75 22.90 4.75
N GLY A 74 19.32 22.07 5.71
CA GLY A 74 18.73 20.76 5.43
C GLY A 74 17.44 20.79 4.62
N GLY A 75 16.71 21.91 4.62
CA GLY A 75 15.48 22.08 3.85
C GLY A 75 15.70 22.01 2.34
N GLU A 76 16.84 22.50 1.86
CA GLU A 76 17.22 22.39 0.45
C GLU A 76 17.57 20.94 0.09
N ASN A 77 18.34 20.24 0.93
CA ASN A 77 18.63 18.81 0.74
C ASN A 77 17.35 17.98 0.71
N PHE A 78 16.45 18.22 1.67
CA PHE A 78 15.13 17.60 1.69
C PHE A 78 14.33 17.88 0.41
N ARG A 79 14.30 19.13 -0.05
CA ARG A 79 13.62 19.51 -1.29
C ARG A 79 14.22 18.79 -2.49
N GLN A 80 15.54 18.71 -2.60
CA GLN A 80 16.23 18.02 -3.68
C GLN A 80 15.93 16.52 -3.69
N ILE A 81 15.90 15.86 -2.52
CA ILE A 81 15.53 14.44 -2.42
C ILE A 81 14.05 14.24 -2.79
N ARG A 82 13.15 15.06 -2.22
CA ARG A 82 11.71 14.97 -2.44
C ARG A 82 11.32 15.25 -3.90
N MET A 83 11.86 16.31 -4.48
CA MET A 83 11.51 16.79 -5.83
C MET A 83 12.36 16.15 -6.94
N GLY A 84 13.50 15.56 -6.59
CA GLY A 84 14.30 14.74 -7.49
C GLY A 84 13.92 13.27 -7.32
N PRO A 85 14.77 12.41 -6.71
CA PRO A 85 14.59 10.96 -6.71
C PRO A 85 13.19 10.46 -6.33
N VAL A 86 12.58 11.03 -5.28
CA VAL A 86 11.25 10.59 -4.80
C VAL A 86 10.17 10.89 -5.83
N ALA A 87 10.10 12.13 -6.34
CA ALA A 87 9.10 12.51 -7.34
C ALA A 87 9.35 11.88 -8.71
N THR A 88 10.60 11.58 -9.06
CA THR A 88 10.95 10.96 -10.33
C THR A 88 10.71 9.45 -10.32
N TYR A 89 11.30 8.71 -9.37
CA TYR A 89 11.36 7.24 -9.48
C TYR A 89 10.16 6.51 -8.88
N LEU A 90 9.55 7.03 -7.81
CA LEU A 90 8.48 6.31 -7.12
C LEU A 90 7.19 6.13 -7.96
N PRO A 91 6.76 7.08 -8.81
CA PRO A 91 5.67 6.84 -9.76
C PRO A 91 6.00 5.73 -10.77
N TRP A 92 7.23 5.73 -11.30
CA TRP A 92 7.69 4.68 -12.22
C TRP A 92 7.71 3.32 -11.56
N TYR A 93 8.11 3.23 -10.29
CA TYR A 93 8.04 2.00 -9.52
C TYR A 93 6.59 1.45 -9.48
N LEU A 94 5.58 2.27 -9.20
CA LEU A 94 4.18 1.83 -9.20
C LEU A 94 3.74 1.34 -10.60
N ALA A 95 4.11 2.07 -11.66
CA ALA A 95 3.82 1.67 -13.03
C ALA A 95 4.47 0.32 -13.39
N VAL A 96 5.73 0.12 -12.99
CA VAL A 96 6.47 -1.14 -13.17
C VAL A 96 5.80 -2.27 -12.40
N MET A 97 5.35 -2.05 -11.16
CA MET A 97 4.67 -3.10 -10.37
C MET A 97 3.33 -3.52 -11.01
N ILE A 98 2.55 -2.57 -11.53
CA ILE A 98 1.32 -2.87 -12.28
C ILE A 98 1.66 -3.66 -13.56
N GLY A 99 2.66 -3.20 -14.32
CA GLY A 99 3.13 -3.88 -15.52
C GLY A 99 3.66 -5.29 -15.25
N ALA A 100 4.36 -5.50 -14.13
CA ALA A 100 4.89 -6.79 -13.71
C ALA A 100 3.76 -7.76 -13.36
N VAL A 101 2.74 -7.31 -12.63
CA VAL A 101 1.55 -8.11 -12.34
C VAL A 101 0.80 -8.47 -13.63
N ALA A 102 0.63 -7.52 -14.55
CA ALA A 102 -0.03 -7.76 -15.83
C ALA A 102 0.75 -8.76 -16.70
N LEU A 103 2.07 -8.60 -16.78
CA LEU A 103 2.95 -9.53 -17.50
C LEU A 103 2.92 -10.92 -16.88
N PHE A 104 2.98 -11.01 -15.55
CA PHE A 104 2.89 -12.28 -14.84
C PHE A 104 1.55 -12.97 -15.12
N TYR A 105 0.44 -12.22 -15.15
CA TYR A 105 -0.86 -12.77 -15.54
C TYR A 105 -0.86 -13.32 -16.97
N ILE A 106 -0.28 -12.58 -17.94
CA ILE A 106 -0.19 -13.01 -19.34
C ILE A 106 0.63 -14.30 -19.48
N ILE A 107 1.76 -14.41 -18.74
CA ILE A 107 2.64 -15.58 -18.79
C ILE A 107 2.02 -16.79 -18.08
N SER A 108 1.40 -16.59 -16.92
CA SER A 108 0.88 -17.67 -16.08
C SER A 108 -0.53 -18.13 -16.46
N GLY A 109 -1.30 -17.34 -17.22
CA GLY A 109 -2.68 -17.63 -17.57
C GLY A 109 -3.70 -17.42 -16.44
N GLY A 110 -3.30 -16.82 -15.31
CA GLY A 110 -4.22 -16.50 -14.21
C GLY A 110 -4.50 -17.64 -13.22
N GLY A 111 -3.44 -18.37 -12.82
CA GLY A 111 -3.51 -19.46 -11.85
C GLY A 111 -4.28 -20.68 -12.36
N GLU A 112 -4.02 -21.85 -11.78
CA GLU A 112 -4.74 -23.06 -12.14
C GLU A 112 -6.19 -22.97 -11.62
N LYS A 113 -7.16 -23.09 -12.53
CA LYS A 113 -8.58 -23.18 -12.17
C LYS A 113 -8.91 -24.64 -11.86
N LEU A 114 -9.57 -24.88 -10.74
CA LEU A 114 -10.06 -26.20 -10.39
C LEU A 114 -11.15 -26.62 -11.40
N GLU A 115 -10.99 -27.78 -12.04
CA GLU A 115 -11.90 -28.26 -13.10
C GLU A 115 -13.32 -28.56 -12.59
N SER A 116 -13.45 -29.02 -11.34
CA SER A 116 -14.73 -29.20 -10.66
C SER A 116 -14.53 -29.17 -9.14
N THR A 117 -15.52 -28.61 -8.41
CA THR A 117 -15.53 -28.65 -6.94
C THR A 117 -16.66 -29.57 -6.48
N SER A 118 -16.38 -30.49 -5.56
CA SER A 118 -17.35 -31.47 -5.06
C SER A 118 -18.47 -30.89 -4.16
N GLY A 119 -18.55 -29.57 -4.00
CA GLY A 119 -19.47 -28.90 -3.06
C GLY A 119 -18.93 -28.81 -1.63
N LYS A 120 -18.01 -29.72 -1.26
CA LYS A 120 -17.34 -29.77 0.04
C LYS A 120 -16.41 -28.58 0.29
N ARG A 121 -16.54 -27.97 1.46
CA ARG A 121 -15.78 -26.79 1.91
C ARG A 121 -15.14 -27.04 3.27
N VAL A 122 -14.07 -26.29 3.55
CA VAL A 122 -13.37 -26.31 4.83
C VAL A 122 -13.26 -24.88 5.38
N PRO A 123 -13.56 -24.64 6.66
CA PRO A 123 -13.42 -23.31 7.26
C PRO A 123 -11.95 -22.86 7.25
N ARG A 124 -11.70 -21.64 6.76
CA ARG A 124 -10.37 -21.04 6.72
C ARG A 124 -10.26 -19.88 7.69
N TRP A 125 -11.19 -18.93 7.69
CA TRP A 125 -11.12 -17.71 8.51
C TRP A 125 -12.39 -17.48 9.31
N SER A 126 -12.24 -16.96 10.54
CA SER A 126 -13.38 -16.57 11.35
C SER A 126 -14.00 -15.27 10.85
N GLY A 127 -15.25 -14.99 11.25
CA GLY A 127 -15.88 -13.70 10.92
C GLY A 127 -15.10 -12.49 11.46
N PHE A 128 -14.42 -12.64 12.60
CA PHE A 128 -13.52 -11.60 13.14
C PHE A 128 -12.33 -11.34 12.22
N ASP A 129 -11.66 -12.40 11.74
CA ASP A 129 -10.50 -12.27 10.84
C ASP A 129 -10.90 -11.57 9.53
N ILE A 130 -12.05 -11.95 8.97
CA ILE A 130 -12.59 -11.35 7.76
C ILE A 130 -12.90 -9.87 7.97
N ALA A 131 -13.59 -9.52 9.07
CA ALA A 131 -13.92 -8.13 9.38
C ALA A 131 -12.66 -7.28 9.59
N LEU A 132 -11.66 -7.81 10.32
CA LEU A 132 -10.38 -7.15 10.54
C LEU A 132 -9.61 -6.94 9.24
N HIS A 133 -9.59 -7.96 8.36
CA HIS A 133 -8.98 -7.84 7.03
C HIS A 133 -9.61 -6.70 6.24
N TRP A 134 -10.93 -6.70 6.07
CA TRP A 134 -11.62 -5.69 5.25
C TRP A 134 -11.52 -4.30 5.86
N PHE A 135 -11.58 -4.17 7.19
CA PHE A 135 -11.34 -2.91 7.87
C PHE A 135 -9.98 -2.31 7.51
N VAL A 136 -8.91 -3.10 7.63
CA VAL A 136 -7.55 -2.65 7.31
C VAL A 136 -7.36 -2.44 5.80
N ALA A 137 -7.89 -3.33 4.95
CA ALA A 137 -7.76 -3.22 3.50
C ALA A 137 -8.46 -1.97 2.93
N ILE A 138 -9.67 -1.65 3.41
CA ILE A 138 -10.39 -0.45 3.01
C ILE A 138 -9.64 0.81 3.47
N LEU A 139 -9.18 0.84 4.72
CA LEU A 139 -8.37 1.95 5.23
C LEU A 139 -7.07 2.09 4.43
N PHE A 140 -6.38 0.99 4.10
CA PHE A 140 -5.18 1.00 3.29
C PHE A 140 -5.41 1.68 1.93
N LEU A 141 -6.50 1.32 1.23
CA LEU A 141 -6.82 1.92 -0.07
C LEU A 141 -7.17 3.41 0.06
N VAL A 142 -7.95 3.79 1.07
CA VAL A 142 -8.28 5.20 1.32
C VAL A 142 -7.01 6.02 1.64
N LEU A 143 -6.11 5.47 2.47
CA LEU A 143 -4.84 6.07 2.81
C LEU A 143 -3.89 6.16 1.61
N ALA A 144 -3.85 5.14 0.76
CA ALA A 144 -3.08 5.15 -0.47
C ALA A 144 -3.57 6.26 -1.42
N ILE A 145 -4.88 6.37 -1.65
CA ILE A 145 -5.47 7.40 -2.52
C ILE A 145 -5.18 8.81 -1.98
N THR A 146 -5.42 9.03 -0.70
CA THR A 146 -5.19 10.33 -0.06
C THR A 146 -3.69 10.67 0.02
N GLY A 147 -2.84 9.70 0.33
CA GLY A 147 -1.39 9.87 0.39
C GLY A 147 -0.77 10.20 -0.97
N LEU A 148 -1.16 9.48 -2.03
CA LEU A 148 -0.77 9.79 -3.40
C LEU A 148 -1.27 11.17 -3.82
N SER A 149 -2.52 11.52 -3.47
CA SER A 149 -3.08 12.85 -3.75
C SER A 149 -2.26 13.97 -3.09
N LEU A 150 -1.80 13.77 -1.86
CA LEU A 150 -0.98 14.76 -1.14
C LEU A 150 0.44 14.85 -1.67
N LEU A 151 1.03 13.72 -2.09
CA LEU A 151 2.41 13.68 -2.58
C LEU A 151 2.52 14.24 -4.01
N PHE A 152 1.56 13.88 -4.87
CA PHE A 152 1.63 14.05 -6.33
C PHE A 152 0.54 14.96 -6.91
N GLY A 153 -0.47 15.34 -6.12
CA GLY A 153 -1.66 16.02 -6.63
C GLY A 153 -1.42 17.39 -7.26
N ARG A 154 -0.31 18.09 -6.96
CA ARG A 154 0.01 19.33 -7.67
C ARG A 154 0.30 19.10 -9.15
N ALA A 155 1.01 18.02 -9.48
CA ALA A 155 1.35 17.70 -10.86
C ALA A 155 0.17 17.07 -11.61
N VAL A 156 -0.63 16.28 -10.91
CA VAL A 156 -1.66 15.43 -11.52
C VAL A 156 -3.07 15.99 -11.41
N LEU A 157 -3.44 16.50 -10.23
CA LEU A 157 -4.82 16.86 -9.91
C LEU A 157 -5.13 18.33 -10.17
N ILE A 158 -4.15 19.24 -10.09
CA ILE A 158 -4.37 20.65 -10.46
C ILE A 158 -4.78 20.78 -11.94
N PRO A 159 -4.11 20.12 -12.91
CA PRO A 159 -4.57 20.17 -14.30
C PRO A 159 -5.99 19.64 -14.52
N LEU A 160 -6.46 18.72 -13.66
CA LEU A 160 -7.76 18.07 -13.77
C LEU A 160 -8.89 18.84 -13.05
N LEU A 161 -8.60 19.37 -11.85
CA LEU A 161 -9.59 19.94 -10.93
C LEU A 161 -9.49 21.47 -10.81
N GLY A 162 -8.45 22.07 -11.38
CA GLY A 162 -8.05 23.45 -11.11
C GLY A 162 -7.45 23.64 -9.70
N PRO A 163 -6.85 24.81 -9.42
CA PRO A 163 -6.24 25.09 -8.12
C PRO A 163 -7.23 25.03 -6.95
N GLU A 164 -8.44 25.56 -7.13
CA GLU A 164 -9.47 25.59 -6.08
C GLU A 164 -10.02 24.19 -5.79
N GLY A 165 -10.32 23.40 -6.83
CA GLY A 165 -10.78 22.02 -6.68
C GLY A 165 -9.71 21.14 -6.01
N PHE A 166 -8.44 21.30 -6.39
CA PHE A 166 -7.35 20.61 -5.71
C PHE A 166 -7.20 21.07 -4.25
N ALA A 167 -7.34 22.36 -3.94
CA ALA A 167 -7.25 22.84 -2.56
C ALA A 167 -8.33 22.19 -1.65
N ALA A 168 -9.58 22.11 -2.13
CA ALA A 168 -10.66 21.43 -1.41
C ALA A 168 -10.36 19.93 -1.23
N TRP A 169 -9.94 19.24 -2.29
CA TRP A 169 -9.58 17.83 -2.24
C TRP A 169 -8.38 17.55 -1.33
N ALA A 170 -7.35 18.39 -1.36
CA ALA A 170 -6.16 18.25 -0.53
C ALA A 170 -6.48 18.45 0.95
N LEU A 171 -7.38 19.38 1.29
CA LEU A 171 -7.86 19.57 2.66
C LEU A 171 -8.61 18.34 3.16
N ALA A 172 -9.54 17.81 2.36
CA ALA A 172 -10.26 16.58 2.69
C ALA A 172 -9.30 15.39 2.83
N SER A 173 -8.42 15.20 1.85
CA SER A 173 -7.42 14.13 1.82
C SER A 173 -6.52 14.16 3.04
N LYS A 174 -6.01 15.33 3.43
CA LYS A 174 -5.17 15.48 4.63
C LYS A 174 -5.90 15.01 5.88
N ASN A 175 -7.15 15.44 6.08
CA ASN A 175 -7.91 15.08 7.27
C ASN A 175 -8.25 13.58 7.28
N ILE A 176 -8.72 13.04 6.15
CA ILE A 176 -9.00 11.61 5.99
C ILE A 176 -7.72 10.79 6.24
N HIS A 177 -6.58 11.22 5.72
CA HIS A 177 -5.31 10.52 5.88
C HIS A 177 -4.84 10.52 7.33
N ASN A 178 -4.88 11.67 8.00
CA ASN A 178 -4.41 11.79 9.38
C ASN A 178 -5.28 10.99 10.36
N TYR A 179 -6.61 11.14 10.29
CA TYR A 179 -7.51 10.40 11.17
C TYR A 179 -7.60 8.92 10.81
N GLY A 180 -7.71 8.61 9.51
CA GLY A 180 -7.72 7.23 9.01
C GLY A 180 -6.43 6.48 9.36
N GLY A 181 -5.28 7.16 9.33
CA GLY A 181 -3.99 6.60 9.70
C GLY A 181 -3.91 6.13 11.15
N ALA A 182 -4.57 6.85 12.07
CA ALA A 182 -4.66 6.41 13.47
C ALA A 182 -5.45 5.11 13.62
N PHE A 183 -6.63 5.02 12.98
CA PHE A 183 -7.43 3.78 12.97
C PHE A 183 -6.72 2.63 12.27
N PHE A 184 -6.03 2.91 11.16
CA PHE A 184 -5.23 1.93 10.43
C PHE A 184 -4.09 1.39 11.29
N THR A 185 -3.43 2.24 12.07
CA THR A 185 -2.37 1.82 13.01
C THR A 185 -2.90 0.81 14.02
N VAL A 186 -4.05 1.10 14.63
CA VAL A 186 -4.70 0.14 15.56
C VAL A 186 -5.05 -1.16 14.86
N GLY A 187 -5.62 -1.07 13.64
CA GLY A 187 -5.95 -2.24 12.83
C GLY A 187 -4.74 -3.12 12.53
N ILE A 188 -3.61 -2.54 12.15
CA ILE A 188 -2.35 -3.26 11.90
C ILE A 188 -1.84 -3.93 13.16
N VAL A 189 -1.84 -3.25 14.32
CA VAL A 189 -1.41 -3.86 15.58
C VAL A 189 -2.27 -5.07 15.94
N VAL A 190 -3.60 -4.93 15.85
CA VAL A 190 -4.54 -6.04 16.11
C VAL A 190 -4.31 -7.19 15.13
N MET A 191 -4.09 -6.89 13.85
CA MET A 191 -3.84 -7.87 12.79
C MET A 191 -2.53 -8.64 13.01
N ILE A 192 -1.46 -7.95 13.42
CA ILE A 192 -0.19 -8.58 13.78
C ILE A 192 -0.41 -9.57 14.93
N VAL A 193 -1.07 -9.15 16.01
CA VAL A 193 -1.31 -10.01 17.17
C VAL A 193 -2.19 -11.21 16.80
N ALA A 194 -3.25 -10.99 16.04
CA ALA A 194 -4.19 -12.04 15.65
C ALA A 194 -3.54 -13.12 14.76
N TRP A 195 -2.66 -12.73 13.83
CA TRP A 195 -2.19 -13.61 12.76
C TRP A 195 -0.72 -14.01 12.85
N MET A 196 0.07 -13.44 13.78
CA MET A 196 1.49 -13.77 13.98
C MET A 196 1.72 -15.28 14.06
N ARG A 197 0.88 -15.98 14.84
CA ARG A 197 1.05 -17.43 15.09
C ARG A 197 1.02 -18.29 13.82
N TYR A 198 0.37 -17.83 12.75
CA TYR A 198 0.30 -18.56 11.48
C TYR A 198 1.43 -18.21 10.51
N ASN A 199 2.20 -17.16 10.80
CA ASN A 199 3.14 -16.54 9.87
C ASN A 199 4.60 -16.64 10.32
N ILE A 200 4.90 -17.46 11.33
CA ILE A 200 6.28 -17.75 11.74
C ILE A 200 6.94 -18.58 10.62
N PRO A 201 8.05 -18.09 10.03
CA PRO A 201 8.77 -18.84 9.01
C PRO A 201 9.39 -20.11 9.58
N ASP A 202 9.33 -21.19 8.82
CA ASP A 202 9.92 -22.48 9.14
C ASP A 202 10.73 -23.05 7.96
N GLY A 203 11.39 -24.20 8.16
CA GLY A 203 12.24 -24.81 7.14
C GLY A 203 11.50 -25.25 5.87
N THR A 204 10.18 -25.40 5.92
CA THR A 204 9.32 -25.71 4.77
C THR A 204 9.21 -24.52 3.84
N ASP A 205 9.15 -23.29 4.38
CA ASP A 205 9.05 -22.07 3.58
C ASP A 205 10.30 -21.82 2.73
N VAL A 206 11.48 -22.12 3.28
CA VAL A 206 12.75 -22.04 2.55
C VAL A 206 12.76 -23.02 1.39
N LYS A 207 12.31 -24.27 1.62
CA LYS A 207 12.18 -25.28 0.56
C LYS A 207 11.13 -24.88 -0.47
N TRP A 208 10.03 -24.28 -0.04
CA TRP A 208 8.95 -23.77 -0.89
C TRP A 208 9.48 -22.70 -1.84
N LEU A 209 10.26 -21.74 -1.33
CA LEU A 209 10.87 -20.69 -2.13
C LEU A 209 11.89 -21.26 -3.14
N LEU A 210 12.84 -22.08 -2.66
CA LEU A 210 13.92 -22.64 -3.49
C LEU A 210 13.42 -23.54 -4.62
N LYS A 211 12.30 -24.23 -4.40
CA LYS A 211 11.69 -25.11 -5.42
C LYS A 211 10.77 -24.37 -6.39
N GLY A 212 10.64 -23.05 -6.25
CA GLY A 212 9.93 -22.19 -7.20
C GLY A 212 8.46 -21.95 -6.86
N GLY A 213 8.06 -22.06 -5.59
CA GLY A 213 6.70 -21.71 -5.17
C GLY A 213 6.31 -20.27 -5.51
N ALA A 214 7.27 -19.33 -5.46
CA ALA A 214 7.07 -17.95 -5.87
C ALA A 214 6.75 -17.77 -7.38
N PHE A 215 6.97 -18.82 -8.19
CA PHE A 215 6.68 -18.85 -9.62
C PHE A 215 5.47 -19.74 -9.96
N GLY A 216 4.63 -20.05 -8.97
CA GLY A 216 3.37 -20.78 -9.19
C GLY A 216 3.50 -22.30 -9.23
N LYS A 217 4.64 -22.87 -8.78
CA LYS A 217 4.75 -24.32 -8.62
C LYS A 217 4.04 -24.78 -7.35
N HIS A 218 3.19 -25.80 -7.49
CA HIS A 218 2.56 -26.46 -6.35
C HIS A 218 3.60 -27.18 -5.50
N LEU A 219 3.64 -26.81 -4.23
CA LEU A 219 4.59 -27.32 -3.25
C LEU A 219 3.88 -27.44 -1.91
N PRO A 220 4.20 -28.46 -1.10
CA PRO A 220 3.53 -28.66 0.17
C PRO A 220 3.58 -27.40 1.05
N ALA A 221 2.43 -27.04 1.61
CA ALA A 221 2.28 -25.82 2.39
C ALA A 221 1.33 -26.02 3.56
N GLY A 222 1.72 -25.48 4.71
CA GLY A 222 0.83 -25.37 5.88
C GLY A 222 -0.25 -24.33 5.65
N ARG A 223 -0.88 -23.85 6.73
CA ARG A 223 -2.03 -22.93 6.64
C ARG A 223 -1.73 -21.69 5.82
N MET A 224 -0.50 -21.16 5.97
CA MET A 224 0.08 -20.13 5.11
C MET A 224 1.26 -20.73 4.33
N ASN A 225 1.36 -20.42 3.04
CA ASN A 225 2.54 -20.74 2.25
C ASN A 225 3.65 -19.68 2.46
N GLY A 226 4.87 -19.98 2.00
CA GLY A 226 6.02 -19.09 2.18
C GLY A 226 5.83 -17.68 1.60
N GLY A 227 5.06 -17.54 0.52
CA GLY A 227 4.71 -16.24 -0.06
C GLY A 227 3.74 -15.43 0.82
N GLU A 228 2.70 -16.07 1.36
CA GLU A 228 1.77 -15.44 2.32
C GLU A 228 2.48 -15.01 3.60
N LYS A 229 3.40 -15.84 4.13
CA LYS A 229 4.22 -15.49 5.29
C LYS A 229 5.16 -14.31 4.98
N ALA A 230 5.80 -14.31 3.81
CA ALA A 230 6.64 -13.18 3.38
C ALA A 230 5.82 -11.89 3.28
N TRP A 231 4.60 -11.96 2.74
CA TRP A 231 3.68 -10.83 2.68
C TRP A 231 3.30 -10.31 4.08
N PHE A 232 3.03 -11.21 5.03
CA PHE A 232 2.79 -10.83 6.43
C PHE A 232 3.96 -10.02 7.01
N TRP A 233 5.20 -10.46 6.81
CA TRP A 233 6.37 -9.75 7.33
C TRP A 233 6.66 -8.43 6.61
N VAL A 234 6.35 -8.33 5.31
CA VAL A 234 6.34 -7.04 4.60
C VAL A 234 5.34 -6.09 5.25
N ASN A 235 4.10 -6.53 5.53
CA ASN A 235 3.09 -5.71 6.19
C ASN A 235 3.51 -5.31 7.61
N VAL A 236 4.16 -6.19 8.37
CA VAL A 236 4.66 -5.87 9.72
C VAL A 236 5.74 -4.78 9.63
N GLY A 237 6.76 -4.98 8.79
CA GLY A 237 7.87 -4.04 8.67
C GLY A 237 7.44 -2.69 8.11
N ALA A 238 6.75 -2.68 6.96
CA ALA A 238 6.25 -1.46 6.35
C ALA A 238 5.20 -0.78 7.22
N GLY A 239 4.29 -1.55 7.82
CA GLY A 239 3.26 -1.04 8.73
C GLY A 239 3.85 -0.33 9.94
N ILE A 240 4.83 -0.94 10.62
CA ILE A 240 5.51 -0.30 11.76
C ILE A 240 6.18 1.01 11.33
N ILE A 241 6.96 1.00 10.24
CA ILE A 241 7.69 2.19 9.78
C ILE A 241 6.72 3.32 9.38
N VAL A 242 5.72 3.01 8.56
CA VAL A 242 4.74 4.00 8.06
C VAL A 242 3.89 4.54 9.20
N CYS A 243 3.41 3.68 10.11
CA CYS A 243 2.62 4.13 11.26
C CYS A 243 3.45 4.99 12.22
N ALA A 244 4.68 4.57 12.55
CA ALA A 244 5.55 5.33 13.44
C ALA A 244 5.89 6.71 12.86
N THR A 245 6.36 6.76 11.61
CA THR A 245 6.66 8.03 10.93
C THR A 245 5.42 8.91 10.79
N GLY A 246 4.25 8.33 10.49
CA GLY A 246 2.98 9.05 10.40
C GLY A 246 2.55 9.68 11.74
N ILE A 247 2.59 8.90 12.83
CA ILE A 247 2.31 9.40 14.19
C ILE A 247 3.25 10.54 14.56
N MET A 248 4.53 10.42 14.21
CA MET A 248 5.52 11.47 14.48
C MET A 248 5.22 12.74 13.69
N MET A 249 4.82 12.62 12.43
CA MET A 249 4.51 13.77 11.56
C MET A 249 3.23 14.52 11.96
N ILE A 250 2.21 13.83 12.46
CA ILE A 250 0.95 14.49 12.88
C ILE A 250 1.05 15.14 14.26
N ASN A 251 2.08 14.79 15.05
CA ASN A 251 2.34 15.33 16.39
C ASN A 251 3.68 16.10 16.43
N PRO A 252 3.86 17.14 15.59
CA PRO A 252 5.14 17.83 15.50
C PRO A 252 5.56 18.50 16.82
N GLN A 253 4.64 18.77 17.73
CA GLN A 253 4.87 19.34 19.07
C GLN A 253 5.42 18.33 20.09
N ILE A 254 5.43 17.03 19.76
CA ILE A 254 5.92 15.97 20.65
C ILE A 254 7.29 15.47 20.17
N PHE A 255 7.51 15.39 18.85
CA PHE A 255 8.68 14.78 18.23
C PHE A 255 9.64 15.85 17.62
N GLU A 256 9.78 16.98 18.31
CA GLU A 256 10.16 18.33 17.86
C GLU A 256 11.57 18.56 17.26
N THR A 257 11.90 18.02 16.08
CA THR A 257 12.91 18.67 15.21
C THR A 257 12.47 18.78 13.74
N ARG A 258 12.84 19.90 13.10
CA ARG A 258 12.55 20.14 11.68
C ARG A 258 13.20 19.08 10.79
N GLU A 259 14.40 18.66 11.16
CA GLU A 259 15.16 17.61 10.47
C GLU A 259 14.47 16.24 10.58
N LEU A 260 14.00 15.87 11.78
CA LEU A 260 13.29 14.61 11.97
C LEU A 260 11.99 14.55 11.17
N PHE A 261 11.26 15.67 11.08
CA PHE A 261 10.08 15.76 10.22
C PHE A 261 10.43 15.54 8.73
N GLN A 262 11.53 16.15 8.25
CA GLN A 262 12.01 15.99 6.87
C GLN A 262 12.32 14.52 6.57
N TRP A 263 13.07 13.85 7.44
CA TRP A 263 13.39 12.43 7.28
C TRP A 263 12.16 11.53 7.39
N ASN A 264 11.30 11.75 8.37
CA ASN A 264 10.06 10.98 8.54
C ASN A 264 9.19 11.09 7.29
N LEU A 265 9.08 12.27 6.67
CA LEU A 265 8.31 12.44 5.43
C LEU A 265 8.90 11.61 4.28
N ILE A 266 10.23 11.65 4.08
CA ILE A 266 10.89 10.87 3.03
C ILE A 266 10.72 9.37 3.28
N ILE A 267 11.00 8.90 4.49
CA ILE A 267 10.87 7.49 4.87
C ILE A 267 9.43 7.02 4.70
N HIS A 268 8.47 7.79 5.21
CA HIS A 268 7.05 7.49 5.09
C HIS A 268 6.63 7.37 3.63
N ALA A 269 6.98 8.35 2.79
CA ALA A 269 6.62 8.34 1.37
C ALA A 269 7.25 7.16 0.61
N VAL A 270 8.54 6.89 0.82
CA VAL A 270 9.25 5.79 0.15
C VAL A 270 8.67 4.45 0.57
N VAL A 271 8.56 4.19 1.87
CA VAL A 271 8.08 2.89 2.37
C VAL A 271 6.61 2.69 2.04
N ALA A 272 5.76 3.72 2.16
CA ALA A 272 4.35 3.61 1.79
C ALA A 272 4.16 3.29 0.29
N ILE A 273 4.96 3.88 -0.60
CA ILE A 273 4.87 3.59 -2.04
C ILE A 273 5.39 2.19 -2.36
N LEU A 274 6.51 1.76 -1.77
CA LEU A 274 7.00 0.39 -1.93
C LEU A 274 5.96 -0.62 -1.41
N TRP A 275 5.34 -0.34 -0.28
CA TRP A 275 4.29 -1.18 0.28
C TRP A 275 3.05 -1.24 -0.62
N LEU A 276 2.61 -0.11 -1.16
CA LEU A 276 1.51 -0.06 -2.13
C LEU A 276 1.81 -0.86 -3.40
N GLY A 277 3.02 -0.73 -3.95
CA GLY A 277 3.43 -1.49 -5.13
C GLY A 277 3.45 -3.00 -4.88
N ALA A 278 4.01 -3.44 -3.74
CA ALA A 278 3.96 -4.84 -3.32
C ALA A 278 2.53 -5.34 -3.10
N SER A 279 1.61 -4.48 -2.64
CA SER A 279 0.20 -4.81 -2.44
C SER A 279 -0.52 -5.19 -3.74
N PHE A 280 -0.07 -4.71 -4.91
CA PHE A 280 -0.61 -5.17 -6.19
C PHE A 280 -0.41 -6.67 -6.40
N GLY A 281 0.72 -7.23 -5.97
CA GLY A 281 0.95 -8.67 -5.98
C GLY A 281 -0.01 -9.42 -5.08
N HIS A 282 -0.26 -8.92 -3.86
CA HIS A 282 -1.23 -9.52 -2.94
C HIS A 282 -2.66 -9.48 -3.50
N MET A 283 -3.10 -8.32 -4.02
CA MET A 283 -4.42 -8.17 -4.65
C MET A 283 -4.58 -9.09 -5.86
N TYR A 284 -3.53 -9.24 -6.67
CA TYR A 284 -3.50 -10.18 -7.78
C TYR A 284 -3.65 -11.63 -7.31
N MET A 285 -2.83 -12.09 -6.37
CA MET A 285 -2.89 -13.47 -5.86
C MET A 285 -4.25 -13.79 -5.24
N ALA A 286 -4.83 -12.84 -4.49
CA ALA A 286 -6.15 -13.03 -3.89
C ALA A 286 -7.26 -13.21 -4.93
N THR A 287 -7.16 -12.53 -6.08
CA THR A 287 -8.25 -12.46 -7.07
C THR A 287 -8.04 -13.35 -8.29
N LEU A 288 -6.96 -13.14 -9.03
CA LEU A 288 -6.68 -13.76 -10.32
C LEU A 288 -5.56 -14.80 -10.26
N GLY A 289 -4.59 -14.64 -9.36
CA GLY A 289 -3.41 -15.50 -9.31
C GLY A 289 -3.64 -16.85 -8.63
N ALA A 290 -4.64 -16.94 -7.74
CA ALA A 290 -5.06 -18.19 -7.11
C ALA A 290 -6.61 -18.25 -7.05
N PRO A 291 -7.27 -18.64 -8.16
CA PRO A 291 -8.72 -18.72 -8.22
C PRO A 291 -9.33 -19.53 -7.07
N GLY A 292 -10.37 -19.00 -6.43
CA GLY A 292 -10.99 -19.59 -5.24
C GLY A 292 -10.51 -19.02 -3.91
N SER A 293 -9.37 -18.31 -3.89
CA SER A 293 -8.83 -17.68 -2.66
C SER A 293 -9.75 -16.60 -2.09
N MET A 294 -10.46 -15.85 -2.94
CA MET A 294 -11.43 -14.82 -2.49
C MET A 294 -12.55 -15.38 -1.61
N ASP A 295 -12.93 -16.65 -1.77
CA ASP A 295 -13.96 -17.27 -0.92
C ASP A 295 -13.50 -17.28 0.56
N ALA A 296 -12.20 -17.42 0.81
CA ALA A 296 -11.64 -17.35 2.15
C ALA A 296 -11.93 -16.00 2.84
N MET A 297 -11.85 -14.89 2.11
CA MET A 297 -12.03 -13.54 2.66
C MET A 297 -13.45 -13.00 2.53
N THR A 298 -14.32 -13.65 1.75
CA THR A 298 -15.71 -13.20 1.58
C THR A 298 -16.71 -14.10 2.29
N LYS A 299 -16.40 -15.39 2.42
CA LYS A 299 -17.27 -16.41 3.02
C LYS A 299 -16.65 -17.10 4.24
N GLY A 300 -15.33 -16.99 4.41
CA GLY A 300 -14.61 -17.61 5.53
C GLY A 300 -14.21 -19.06 5.33
N HIS A 301 -14.49 -19.64 4.16
CA HIS A 301 -14.20 -21.04 3.84
C HIS A 301 -13.71 -21.18 2.40
N VAL A 302 -12.98 -22.26 2.12
CA VAL A 302 -12.45 -22.60 0.79
C VAL A 302 -12.94 -23.98 0.36
N SER A 303 -12.85 -24.34 -0.92
CA SER A 303 -13.15 -25.71 -1.33
C SER A 303 -12.07 -26.67 -0.86
N SER A 304 -12.46 -27.90 -0.56
CA SER A 304 -11.53 -28.94 -0.13
C SER A 304 -10.46 -29.23 -1.20
N GLU A 305 -10.82 -29.14 -2.48
CA GLU A 305 -9.88 -29.29 -3.60
C GLU A 305 -8.87 -28.14 -3.63
N TRP A 306 -9.31 -26.90 -3.37
CA TRP A 306 -8.41 -25.76 -3.29
C TRP A 306 -7.41 -25.94 -2.15
N ALA A 307 -7.89 -26.38 -0.99
CA ALA A 307 -7.04 -26.66 0.17
C ALA A 307 -6.02 -27.77 -0.12
N LYS A 308 -6.44 -28.87 -0.76
CA LYS A 308 -5.52 -29.96 -1.17
C LYS A 308 -4.44 -29.50 -2.15
N VAL A 309 -4.77 -28.62 -3.09
CA VAL A 309 -3.81 -28.16 -4.11
C VAL A 309 -2.84 -27.12 -3.54
N HIS A 310 -3.32 -26.17 -2.76
CA HIS A 310 -2.53 -25.01 -2.35
C HIS A 310 -1.96 -25.12 -0.93
N HIS A 311 -2.54 -25.98 -0.09
CA HIS A 311 -2.29 -26.07 1.36
C HIS A 311 -2.51 -27.50 1.87
N ASP A 312 -1.93 -28.49 1.19
CA ASP A 312 -2.07 -29.93 1.47
C ASP A 312 -1.81 -30.30 2.94
N LEU A 313 -0.71 -29.82 3.52
CA LEU A 313 -0.34 -30.08 4.91
C LEU A 313 -1.39 -29.55 5.87
N TRP A 314 -1.96 -28.38 5.57
CA TRP A 314 -3.05 -27.82 6.38
C TRP A 314 -4.35 -28.58 6.18
N TYR A 315 -4.70 -28.97 4.94
CA TYR A 315 -5.90 -29.75 4.69
C TYR A 315 -5.92 -31.04 5.51
N ASP A 316 -4.78 -31.73 5.63
CA ASP A 316 -4.67 -32.93 6.45
C ASP A 316 -5.00 -32.70 7.94
N GLU A 317 -4.75 -31.50 8.46
CA GLU A 317 -5.07 -31.11 9.84
C GLU A 317 -6.55 -30.78 10.04
N VAL A 318 -7.25 -30.31 8.99
CA VAL A 318 -8.62 -29.75 9.12
C VAL A 318 -9.68 -30.49 8.29
N LYS A 319 -9.32 -31.57 7.59
CA LYS A 319 -10.26 -32.36 6.77
C LYS A 319 -11.48 -32.88 7.52
N ASP A 320 -11.37 -33.09 8.83
CA ASP A 320 -12.49 -33.53 9.68
C ASP A 320 -13.51 -32.41 9.95
N GLN A 321 -13.19 -31.16 9.58
CA GLN A 321 -14.08 -29.99 9.66
C GLN A 321 -14.77 -29.70 8.32
N GLU A 322 -14.63 -30.59 7.34
CA GLU A 322 -15.25 -30.46 6.03
C GLU A 322 -16.79 -30.51 6.13
N PHE A 323 -17.46 -29.62 5.41
CA PHE A 323 -18.92 -29.53 5.38
C PHE A 323 -19.43 -29.36 3.94
N ASP A 324 -20.67 -29.77 3.70
CA ASP A 324 -21.34 -29.56 2.41
C ASP A 324 -22.03 -28.18 2.41
N ALA A 325 -21.63 -27.31 1.48
CA ALA A 325 -22.19 -25.97 1.37
C ALA A 325 -23.58 -25.95 0.70
N GLU A 326 -23.99 -27.03 0.02
CA GLU A 326 -25.31 -27.12 -0.64
C GLU A 326 -26.43 -27.53 0.33
N GLU A 327 -26.15 -28.36 1.34
CA GLU A 327 -27.12 -28.74 2.38
C GLU A 327 -27.60 -27.56 3.24
N GLY A 328 -26.77 -26.52 3.41
CA GLY A 328 -27.10 -25.33 4.21
C GLY A 328 -28.11 -24.36 3.57
N ARG A 329 -28.46 -24.53 2.29
CA ARG A 329 -29.49 -23.70 1.60
C ARG A 329 -30.86 -24.38 1.53
N GLY A 330 -30.98 -25.64 1.97
CA GLY A 330 -32.17 -26.49 1.78
C GLY A 330 -33.26 -26.41 2.85
N THR A 331 -33.07 -25.67 3.95
CA THR A 331 -34.08 -25.58 5.02
C THR A 331 -34.54 -24.13 5.25
N SER A 332 -35.22 -23.57 4.25
CA SER A 332 -36.24 -22.57 4.54
C SER A 332 -37.48 -23.34 5.03
N PRO A 333 -38.12 -23.00 6.16
CA PRO A 333 -39.33 -23.70 6.60
C PRO A 333 -40.41 -23.45 5.55
N GLY A 334 -40.63 -24.44 4.68
CA GLY A 334 -41.77 -24.46 3.79
C GLY A 334 -43.02 -24.38 4.65
N ALA A 335 -43.81 -23.33 4.42
CA ALA A 335 -45.16 -23.21 4.92
C ALA A 335 -46.02 -24.33 4.31
N GLY A 336 -45.94 -25.52 4.90
CA GLY A 336 -46.87 -26.61 4.69
C GLY A 336 -48.14 -26.32 5.47
N ALA A 337 -48.99 -25.43 4.95
CA ALA A 337 -50.37 -25.34 5.39
C ALA A 337 -51.17 -26.42 4.67
N SER A 338 -51.22 -27.61 5.26
CA SER A 338 -52.19 -28.63 4.91
C SER A 338 -53.59 -28.21 5.36
N THR A 339 -54.50 -28.26 4.42
CA THR A 339 -55.96 -28.16 4.53
C THR A 339 -56.55 -29.01 5.66
N SER A 340 -57.51 -28.46 6.41
CA SER A 340 -58.66 -29.25 6.88
C SER A 340 -59.94 -28.41 6.83
N SER A 341 -60.81 -28.80 5.92
CA SER A 341 -62.24 -28.51 5.92
C SER A 341 -62.94 -29.22 7.08
N ALA A 342 -63.71 -28.46 7.88
CA ALA A 342 -64.99 -28.86 8.48
C ALA A 342 -65.65 -27.61 9.07
#